data_AF-A0A3D4DG81-F1
#
_entry.id   AF-A0A3D4DG81-F1
#
_cell.length_a   1.000
_cell.length_b   1.000
_cell.length_c   1.000
_cell.angle_alpha   90.00
_cell.angle_beta   90.00
_cell.angle_gamma   90.00
#
_symmetry.space_group_name_H-M   'P 1'
#
loop_
_entity.id
_entity.type
_entity.pdbx_description
1 polymer ?
#
loop_
_entity_poly.entity_id
_entity_poly.type
_entity_poly.pdbx_seq_one_letter_code
_entity_poly.pdbx_strand_id
1 'polypeptide(L)'
;MRGCNKKKKAKYIVIVFFAIIILGRFFIPWAIEPENFRDTKNKINSFINRYTIPDSYNAKSLIAVDLSNNNDFVSKRANEQQTPASLAKLFVIDYATTLVDLDDVVLAKNEAISLTKQGSSVANIKEKKYYVKNLFAAMLVPSGNDAAYVLADYCGGIISPKATTSKERIEVFMKNLNEYLKQNDYKDTILYDPSGFDTEAHTTVLDLEEVVMDLLKNEWFKDIVSQTSYTATLPDGSMQTWKNTNTFLDPTSEYYNKNVIGVKTGSLSDDFNLVVLYKKHGKEFLICSLGSQSNYSRYDDVNYVLKTIDESDYLKK
;
A
#
# COMPACT_ATOMS: atom_id res chain seq x y z
N MET A 1 -28.96 -25.44 -60.88
CA MET A 1 -27.90 -24.67 -60.18
C MET A 1 -28.40 -23.89 -58.92
N ARG A 2 -29.24 -24.47 -58.04
CA ARG A 2 -29.70 -23.78 -56.80
C ARG A 2 -29.16 -24.37 -55.48
N GLY A 3 -28.50 -25.54 -55.50
CA GLY A 3 -28.02 -26.22 -54.29
C GLY A 3 -26.64 -25.81 -53.76
N CYS A 4 -25.73 -25.35 -54.64
CA CYS A 4 -24.36 -25.01 -54.25
C CYS A 4 -24.27 -23.69 -53.46
N ASN A 5 -25.17 -22.73 -53.74
CA ASN A 5 -25.17 -21.41 -53.10
C ASN A 5 -25.74 -21.44 -51.67
N LYS A 6 -26.71 -22.34 -51.38
CA LYS A 6 -27.26 -22.53 -50.03
C LYS A 6 -26.24 -23.16 -49.07
N LYS A 7 -25.46 -24.15 -49.53
CA LYS A 7 -24.41 -24.78 -48.71
C LYS A 7 -23.26 -23.82 -48.40
N LYS A 8 -22.84 -22.97 -49.35
CA LYS A 8 -21.85 -21.91 -49.11
C LYS A 8 -22.35 -20.87 -48.12
N LYS A 9 -23.60 -20.39 -48.25
CA LYS A 9 -24.21 -19.45 -47.29
C LYS A 9 -24.33 -20.05 -45.89
N ALA A 10 -24.75 -21.31 -45.76
CA ALA A 10 -24.83 -21.98 -44.46
C ALA A 10 -23.45 -22.13 -43.80
N LYS A 11 -22.41 -22.49 -44.57
CA LYS A 11 -21.03 -22.55 -44.06
C LYS A 11 -20.53 -21.19 -43.59
N TYR A 12 -20.83 -20.12 -44.33
CA TYR A 12 -20.48 -18.75 -43.95
C TYR A 12 -21.19 -18.30 -42.67
N ILE A 13 -22.48 -18.61 -42.51
CA ILE A 13 -23.24 -18.28 -41.30
C ILE A 13 -22.63 -18.98 -40.08
N VAL A 14 -22.25 -20.26 -40.21
CA VAL A 14 -21.61 -21.01 -39.12
C VAL A 14 -20.24 -20.41 -38.77
N ILE A 15 -19.43 -20.04 -39.77
CA ILE A 15 -18.10 -19.43 -39.52
C ILE A 15 -18.24 -18.07 -38.82
N VAL A 16 -19.16 -17.22 -39.25
CA VAL A 16 -19.42 -15.92 -38.61
C VAL A 16 -19.92 -16.11 -37.18
N PHE A 17 -20.79 -17.10 -36.94
CA PHE A 17 -21.29 -17.40 -35.60
C PHE A 17 -20.17 -17.86 -34.65
N PHE A 18 -19.28 -18.75 -35.10
CA PHE A 18 -18.11 -19.14 -34.32
C PHE A 18 -17.12 -17.99 -34.09
N ALA A 19 -16.91 -17.12 -35.08
CA ALA A 19 -16.09 -15.94 -34.93
C ALA A 19 -16.65 -14.97 -33.87
N ILE A 20 -17.97 -14.77 -33.82
CA ILE A 20 -18.64 -13.95 -32.80
C ILE A 20 -18.53 -14.57 -31.41
N ILE A 21 -18.63 -15.90 -31.27
CA ILE A 21 -18.44 -16.58 -29.98
C ILE A 21 -16.99 -16.45 -29.50
N ILE A 22 -16.02 -16.61 -30.39
CA ILE A 22 -14.59 -16.47 -30.06
C ILE A 22 -14.29 -15.01 -29.69
N LEU A 23 -14.74 -14.06 -30.50
CA LEU A 23 -14.62 -12.63 -30.19
C LEU A 23 -15.31 -12.31 -28.86
N GLY A 24 -16.51 -12.82 -28.60
CA GLY A 24 -17.20 -12.65 -27.33
C GLY A 24 -16.43 -13.25 -26.14
N ARG A 25 -15.77 -14.39 -26.30
CA ARG A 25 -14.95 -14.99 -25.23
C ARG A 25 -13.74 -14.17 -24.81
N PHE A 26 -13.20 -13.32 -25.70
CA PHE A 26 -12.10 -12.43 -25.38
C PHE A 26 -12.58 -11.01 -25.08
N PHE A 27 -13.56 -10.53 -25.83
CA PHE A 27 -14.13 -9.21 -25.73
C PHE A 27 -15.01 -9.05 -24.49
N ILE A 28 -15.74 -10.08 -24.04
CA ILE A 28 -16.59 -9.96 -22.84
C ILE A 28 -15.72 -9.84 -21.57
N PRO A 29 -14.70 -10.69 -21.32
CA PRO A 29 -13.77 -10.48 -20.21
C PRO A 29 -13.05 -9.13 -20.31
N TRP A 30 -12.52 -8.78 -21.49
CA TRP A 30 -11.90 -7.46 -21.74
C TRP A 30 -12.89 -6.31 -21.49
N ALA A 31 -14.15 -6.41 -21.91
CA ALA A 31 -15.15 -5.35 -21.72
C ALA A 31 -15.67 -5.25 -20.28
N ILE A 32 -15.57 -6.32 -19.49
CA ILE A 32 -15.95 -6.36 -18.07
C ILE A 32 -14.80 -5.83 -17.18
N GLU A 33 -13.56 -5.78 -17.68
CA GLU A 33 -12.48 -5.09 -16.99
C GLU A 33 -12.84 -3.62 -16.75
N PRO A 34 -12.85 -3.14 -15.48
CA PRO A 34 -13.32 -1.80 -15.13
C PRO A 34 -12.60 -0.68 -15.87
N GLU A 35 -11.35 -0.92 -16.27
CA GLU A 35 -10.43 0.01 -16.92
C GLU A 35 -10.85 0.37 -18.36
N ASN A 36 -11.37 -0.59 -19.15
CA ASN A 36 -11.55 -0.43 -20.61
C ASN A 36 -12.67 0.55 -21.00
N PHE A 37 -13.54 0.91 -20.05
CA PHE A 37 -14.59 1.92 -20.24
C PHE A 37 -14.53 3.07 -19.24
N ARG A 38 -13.44 3.22 -18.48
CA ARG A 38 -13.33 4.26 -17.43
C ARG A 38 -13.52 5.67 -18.00
N ASP A 39 -12.89 5.99 -19.13
CA ASP A 39 -13.04 7.29 -19.80
C ASP A 39 -14.46 7.53 -20.33
N THR A 40 -15.14 6.48 -20.82
CA THR A 40 -16.52 6.57 -21.31
C THR A 40 -17.51 6.73 -20.15
N LYS A 41 -17.31 5.99 -19.05
CA LYS A 41 -18.07 6.12 -17.80
C LYS A 41 -17.87 7.51 -17.19
N ASN A 42 -16.65 8.03 -17.22
CA ASN A 42 -16.30 9.38 -16.76
C ASN A 42 -16.96 10.45 -17.63
N LYS A 43 -16.95 10.32 -18.97
CA LYS A 43 -17.65 11.24 -19.87
C LYS A 43 -19.16 11.24 -19.64
N ILE A 44 -19.79 10.06 -19.51
CA ILE A 44 -21.22 9.92 -19.24
C ILE A 44 -21.59 10.52 -17.87
N ASN A 45 -20.81 10.23 -16.82
CA ASN A 45 -21.04 10.78 -15.48
C ASN A 45 -20.79 12.29 -15.40
N SER A 46 -19.77 12.81 -16.09
CA SER A 46 -19.47 14.25 -16.15
C SER A 46 -20.58 15.04 -16.85
N PHE A 47 -21.31 14.41 -17.77
CA PHE A 47 -22.45 14.99 -18.44
C PHE A 47 -23.70 15.03 -17.54
N ILE A 48 -23.81 14.11 -16.58
CA ILE A 48 -25.00 13.93 -15.72
C ILE A 48 -24.88 14.69 -14.39
N ASN A 49 -23.70 14.70 -13.74
CA ASN A 49 -23.53 15.25 -12.40
C ASN A 49 -22.43 16.33 -12.38
N ARG A 50 -22.83 17.60 -12.47
CA ARG A 50 -21.89 18.74 -12.50
C ARG A 50 -21.14 19.03 -11.19
N TYR A 51 -21.38 18.31 -10.08
CA TYR A 51 -20.73 18.61 -8.79
C TYR A 51 -20.58 17.40 -7.83
N THR A 52 -20.39 16.17 -8.34
CA THR A 52 -20.05 15.02 -7.48
C THR A 52 -18.87 14.25 -8.05
N ILE A 53 -17.79 14.16 -7.27
CA ILE A 53 -16.57 13.38 -7.57
C ILE A 53 -17.02 11.96 -7.94
N PRO A 54 -16.77 11.47 -9.17
CA PRO A 54 -17.37 10.22 -9.62
C PRO A 54 -16.81 9.04 -8.84
N ASP A 55 -17.65 8.04 -8.60
CA ASP A 55 -17.33 6.67 -8.15
C ASP A 55 -16.53 5.90 -9.24
N SER A 56 -15.42 6.53 -9.66
CA SER A 56 -14.56 6.17 -10.79
C SER A 56 -13.24 5.54 -10.35
N TYR A 57 -12.87 5.72 -9.08
CA TYR A 57 -11.76 5.04 -8.44
C TYR A 57 -12.25 3.71 -7.85
N ASN A 58 -11.48 2.65 -8.03
CA ASN A 58 -11.71 1.32 -7.49
C ASN A 58 -11.54 1.26 -5.96
N ALA A 59 -10.68 2.11 -5.40
CA ALA A 59 -10.46 2.25 -3.97
C ALA A 59 -11.75 2.64 -3.23
N LYS A 60 -11.97 2.05 -2.05
CA LYS A 60 -13.09 2.41 -1.17
C LYS A 60 -12.90 3.83 -0.61
N SER A 61 -11.67 4.16 -0.20
CA SER A 61 -11.28 5.49 0.28
C SER A 61 -9.99 5.96 -0.39
N LEU A 62 -9.90 7.24 -0.74
CA LEU A 62 -8.74 7.82 -1.39
C LEU A 62 -8.58 9.30 -1.04
N ILE A 63 -7.36 9.74 -0.81
CA ILE A 63 -6.99 11.16 -0.74
C ILE A 63 -5.69 11.40 -1.51
N ALA A 64 -5.58 12.55 -2.15
CA ALA A 64 -4.36 13.06 -2.75
C ALA A 64 -4.18 14.51 -2.31
N VAL A 65 -3.08 14.82 -1.63
CA VAL A 65 -2.84 16.13 -1.02
C VAL A 65 -1.60 16.77 -1.63
N ASP A 66 -1.69 18.04 -2.04
CA ASP A 66 -0.51 18.84 -2.40
C ASP A 66 0.19 19.31 -1.12
N LEU A 67 1.37 18.75 -0.85
CA LEU A 67 2.12 19.04 0.38
C LEU A 67 2.67 20.47 0.42
N SER A 68 2.69 21.20 -0.70
CA SER A 68 3.18 22.59 -0.72
C SER A 68 2.20 23.57 -0.09
N ASN A 69 0.91 23.25 -0.06
CA ASN A 69 -0.16 24.12 0.43
C ASN A 69 -1.22 23.39 1.28
N ASN A 70 -1.05 22.09 1.49
CA ASN A 70 -1.93 21.22 2.26
C ASN A 70 -3.38 21.20 1.77
N ASN A 71 -3.60 21.39 0.46
CA ASN A 71 -4.92 21.30 -0.15
C ASN A 71 -5.15 19.91 -0.74
N ASP A 72 -6.34 19.37 -0.51
CA ASP A 72 -6.85 18.18 -1.17
C ASP A 72 -6.96 18.42 -2.69
N PHE A 73 -6.17 17.66 -3.45
CA PHE A 73 -6.29 17.57 -4.90
C PHE A 73 -7.41 16.58 -5.31
N VAL A 74 -7.52 15.46 -4.60
CA VAL A 74 -8.62 14.48 -4.71
C VAL A 74 -9.01 14.01 -3.32
N SER A 75 -10.31 13.85 -3.08
CA SER A 75 -10.83 13.24 -1.86
C SER A 75 -12.04 12.36 -2.18
N LYS A 76 -12.01 11.10 -1.73
CA LYS A 76 -13.08 10.11 -1.83
C LYS A 76 -13.21 9.44 -0.46
N ARG A 77 -14.34 9.68 0.21
CA ARG A 77 -14.70 8.99 1.47
C ARG A 77 -13.55 8.99 2.49
N ALA A 78 -12.91 10.15 2.65
CA ALA A 78 -11.66 10.25 3.40
C ALA A 78 -11.80 9.83 4.88
N ASN A 79 -12.99 10.03 5.45
CA ASN A 79 -13.33 9.63 6.82
C ASN A 79 -13.85 8.19 6.95
N GLU A 80 -14.03 7.44 5.86
CA GLU A 80 -14.51 6.05 5.94
C GLU A 80 -13.37 5.13 6.42
N GLN A 81 -13.65 4.37 7.48
CA GLN A 81 -12.75 3.36 8.01
C GLN A 81 -12.55 2.21 7.02
N GLN A 82 -11.30 1.83 6.79
CA GLN A 82 -10.90 0.71 5.95
C GLN A 82 -9.80 -0.11 6.64
N THR A 83 -9.67 -1.37 6.25
CA THR A 83 -8.57 -2.24 6.71
C THR A 83 -7.22 -1.68 6.25
N PRO A 84 -6.26 -1.36 7.14
CA PRO A 84 -4.95 -0.82 6.75
C PRO A 84 -4.07 -1.86 6.05
N ALA A 85 -4.30 -3.15 6.35
CA ALA A 85 -3.36 -4.23 6.02
C ALA A 85 -1.93 -3.84 6.46
N SER A 86 -0.90 -4.17 5.66
CA SER A 86 0.49 -3.84 6.00
C SER A 86 0.83 -2.34 6.10
N LEU A 87 -0.10 -1.42 5.79
CA LEU A 87 0.10 0.00 6.10
C LEU A 87 0.11 0.26 7.61
N ALA A 88 -0.45 -0.65 8.43
CA ALA A 88 -0.35 -0.62 9.89
C ALA A 88 1.09 -0.46 10.40
N LYS A 89 2.07 -0.97 9.63
CA LYS A 89 3.49 -0.86 9.97
C LYS A 89 4.00 0.58 10.02
N LEU A 90 3.34 1.53 9.35
CA LEU A 90 3.68 2.96 9.41
C LEU A 90 3.45 3.50 10.82
N PHE A 91 2.26 3.24 11.39
CA PHE A 91 1.94 3.59 12.78
C PHE A 91 2.83 2.88 13.81
N VAL A 92 3.15 1.61 13.57
CA VAL A 92 4.04 0.84 14.45
C VAL A 92 5.45 1.41 14.46
N ILE A 93 5.96 1.81 13.29
CA ILE A 93 7.28 2.45 13.17
C ILE A 93 7.26 3.84 13.83
N ASP A 94 6.24 4.64 13.56
CA ASP A 94 6.06 5.97 14.15
C ASP A 94 6.12 5.89 15.69
N TYR A 95 5.30 5.05 16.30
CA TYR A 95 5.34 4.83 17.74
C TYR A 95 6.68 4.25 18.23
N ALA A 96 7.27 3.30 17.50
CA ALA A 96 8.56 2.74 17.90
C ALA A 96 9.66 3.81 17.93
N THR A 97 9.65 4.81 17.05
CA THR A 97 10.65 5.89 17.07
C THR A 97 10.61 6.74 18.34
N THR A 98 9.55 6.67 19.13
CA THR A 98 9.49 7.32 20.45
C THR A 98 10.16 6.51 21.55
N LEU A 99 10.58 5.28 21.27
CA LEU A 99 11.10 4.31 22.25
C LEU A 99 12.54 3.89 21.98
N VAL A 100 12.98 3.96 20.71
CA VAL A 100 14.26 3.41 20.26
C VAL A 100 14.97 4.34 19.29
N ASP A 101 16.29 4.22 19.25
CA ASP A 101 17.14 4.87 18.26
C ASP A 101 17.43 3.93 17.08
N LEU A 102 17.73 4.48 15.91
CA LEU A 102 18.00 3.71 14.69
C LEU A 102 19.16 2.71 14.81
N ASP A 103 20.15 3.07 15.63
CA ASP A 103 21.39 2.32 15.85
C ASP A 103 21.29 1.33 17.04
N ASP A 104 20.13 1.28 17.71
CA ASP A 104 19.89 0.27 18.75
C ASP A 104 19.98 -1.13 18.16
N VAL A 105 20.60 -2.02 18.94
CA VAL A 105 20.84 -3.40 18.53
C VAL A 105 19.81 -4.33 19.14
N VAL A 106 18.97 -4.89 18.29
CA VAL A 106 17.90 -5.81 18.66
C VAL A 106 18.33 -7.25 18.39
N LEU A 107 18.27 -8.11 19.41
CA LEU A 107 18.35 -9.56 19.21
C LEU A 107 16.97 -10.07 18.78
N ALA A 108 16.84 -10.51 17.53
CA ALA A 108 15.61 -11.08 17.01
C ALA A 108 15.38 -12.48 17.60
N LYS A 109 14.62 -12.59 18.69
CA LYS A 109 14.37 -13.89 19.34
C LYS A 109 13.50 -14.77 18.46
N ASN A 110 13.82 -16.07 18.38
CA ASN A 110 13.00 -17.04 17.67
C ASN A 110 11.55 -17.10 18.20
N GLU A 111 11.34 -16.85 19.50
CA GLU A 111 10.01 -16.76 20.10
C GLU A 111 9.14 -15.67 19.43
N ALA A 112 9.66 -14.46 19.24
CA ALA A 112 8.96 -13.38 18.55
C ALA A 112 8.74 -13.67 17.06
N ILE A 113 9.77 -14.19 16.36
CA ILE A 113 9.68 -14.56 14.94
C ILE A 113 8.58 -15.61 14.73
N SER A 114 8.45 -16.58 15.65
CA SER A 114 7.48 -17.67 15.55
C SER A 114 6.02 -17.25 15.75
N LEU A 115 5.77 -16.03 16.24
CA LEU A 115 4.42 -15.45 16.35
C LEU A 115 3.91 -14.85 15.03
N THR A 116 4.76 -14.80 14.00
CA THR A 116 4.39 -14.32 12.67
C THR A 116 3.28 -15.19 12.07
N LYS A 117 2.15 -14.56 11.71
CA LYS A 117 0.98 -15.27 11.17
C LYS A 117 1.29 -15.90 9.80
N GLN A 118 0.89 -17.16 9.61
CA GLN A 118 1.13 -17.94 8.38
C GLN A 118 0.46 -17.29 7.16
N GLY A 119 1.11 -17.35 6.00
CA GLY A 119 0.59 -16.78 4.74
C GLY A 119 0.81 -15.28 4.60
N SER A 120 1.44 -14.63 5.58
CA SER A 120 1.80 -13.23 5.51
C SER A 120 3.15 -12.99 4.82
N SER A 121 3.42 -11.72 4.48
CA SER A 121 4.72 -11.31 3.92
C SER A 121 5.81 -11.39 4.99
N VAL A 122 7.00 -11.88 4.63
CA VAL A 122 8.14 -12.03 5.54
C VAL A 122 9.42 -11.46 4.95
N ALA A 123 10.26 -10.88 5.80
CA ALA A 123 11.60 -10.40 5.44
C ALA A 123 12.69 -11.46 5.60
N ASN A 124 12.32 -12.67 6.08
CA ASN A 124 13.22 -13.75 6.44
C ASN A 124 14.19 -13.34 7.55
N ILE A 125 13.66 -12.72 8.60
CA ILE A 125 14.40 -12.44 9.83
C ILE A 125 14.78 -13.76 10.51
N LYS A 126 16.05 -13.85 10.91
CA LYS A 126 16.64 -15.00 11.61
C LYS A 126 17.07 -14.62 13.02
N GLU A 127 17.25 -15.60 13.90
CA GLU A 127 17.75 -15.38 15.27
C GLU A 127 19.20 -14.88 15.29
N LYS A 128 19.36 -13.57 15.19
CA LYS A 128 20.61 -12.81 15.28
C LYS A 128 20.32 -11.34 15.59
N LYS A 129 21.39 -10.55 15.67
CA LYS A 129 21.29 -9.11 15.94
C LYS A 129 20.99 -8.32 14.66
N TYR A 130 20.14 -7.31 14.79
CA TYR A 130 19.81 -6.32 13.76
C TYR A 130 19.86 -4.93 14.38
N TYR A 131 20.21 -3.92 13.60
CA TYR A 131 19.90 -2.54 13.97
C TYR A 131 18.40 -2.28 13.83
N VAL A 132 17.84 -1.39 14.64
CA VAL A 132 16.44 -0.93 14.47
C VAL A 132 16.18 -0.45 13.05
N LYS A 133 17.12 0.30 12.45
CA LYS A 133 17.02 0.70 11.03
C LYS A 133 16.87 -0.49 10.07
N ASN A 134 17.50 -1.63 10.37
CA ASN A 134 17.34 -2.84 9.55
C ASN A 134 15.92 -3.41 9.68
N LEU A 135 15.34 -3.41 10.88
CA LEU A 135 13.98 -3.87 11.13
C LEU A 135 12.96 -2.94 10.46
N PHE A 136 13.14 -1.62 10.54
CA PHE A 136 12.32 -0.66 9.81
C PHE A 136 12.40 -0.89 8.29
N ALA A 137 13.60 -1.09 7.74
CA ALA A 137 13.75 -1.42 6.31
C ALA A 137 13.06 -2.74 5.95
N ALA A 138 13.18 -3.77 6.78
CA ALA A 138 12.50 -5.05 6.59
C ALA A 138 10.96 -4.93 6.67
N MET A 139 10.44 -4.01 7.47
CA MET A 139 9.01 -3.70 7.54
C MET A 139 8.52 -2.89 6.34
N LEU A 140 9.31 -1.94 5.86
CA LEU A 140 8.92 -0.99 4.81
C LEU A 140 9.10 -1.55 3.40
N VAL A 141 10.17 -2.30 3.15
CA VAL A 141 10.60 -2.69 1.79
C VAL A 141 9.92 -4.00 1.35
N PRO A 142 10.19 -5.17 1.97
CA PRO A 142 9.51 -6.42 1.63
C PRO A 142 8.20 -6.62 2.41
N SER A 143 7.77 -5.65 3.21
CA SER A 143 6.58 -5.76 4.06
C SER A 143 6.65 -6.84 5.15
N GLY A 144 7.83 -7.14 5.67
CA GLY A 144 8.08 -8.26 6.58
C GLY A 144 7.31 -8.17 7.90
N ASN A 145 6.44 -9.14 8.14
CA ASN A 145 5.68 -9.28 9.38
C ASN A 145 6.58 -9.77 10.52
N ASP A 146 7.48 -10.70 10.24
CA ASP A 146 8.51 -11.17 11.16
C ASP A 146 9.34 -10.03 11.78
N ALA A 147 9.74 -9.04 10.98
CA ALA A 147 10.41 -7.84 11.47
C ALA A 147 9.53 -7.00 12.40
N ALA A 148 8.24 -6.87 12.09
CA ALA A 148 7.29 -6.12 12.93
C ALA A 148 7.06 -6.79 14.29
N TYR A 149 6.96 -8.13 14.33
CA TYR A 149 6.85 -8.89 15.58
C TYR A 149 8.12 -8.79 16.44
N VAL A 150 9.30 -8.84 15.80
CA VAL A 150 10.58 -8.66 16.51
C VAL A 150 10.72 -7.26 17.10
N LEU A 151 10.37 -6.22 16.34
CA LEU A 151 10.38 -4.84 16.82
C LEU A 151 9.41 -4.65 18.01
N ALA A 152 8.19 -5.18 17.90
CA ALA A 152 7.20 -5.11 18.95
C ALA A 152 7.62 -5.86 20.23
N ASP A 153 8.26 -7.04 20.12
CA ASP A 153 8.85 -7.73 21.29
C ASP A 153 9.92 -6.87 21.95
N TYR A 154 10.84 -6.30 21.17
CA TYR A 154 11.92 -5.47 21.70
C TYR A 154 11.37 -4.23 22.44
N CYS A 155 10.53 -3.44 21.78
CA CYS A 155 9.91 -2.25 22.36
C CYS A 155 9.03 -2.61 23.56
N GLY A 156 8.26 -3.70 23.48
CA GLY A 156 7.47 -4.23 24.59
C GLY A 156 8.31 -4.61 25.81
N GLY A 157 9.54 -5.08 25.60
CA GLY A 157 10.50 -5.35 26.66
C GLY A 157 11.08 -4.10 27.32
N ILE A 158 11.20 -2.99 26.58
CA ILE A 158 11.55 -1.68 27.13
C ILE A 158 10.41 -1.18 28.02
N ILE A 159 9.17 -1.27 27.54
CA ILE A 159 7.97 -0.80 28.26
C ILE A 159 7.70 -1.66 29.51
N SER A 160 7.84 -2.99 29.40
CA SER A 160 7.62 -3.94 30.49
C SER A 160 8.83 -4.85 30.71
N PRO A 161 9.84 -4.39 31.47
CA PRO A 161 11.04 -5.18 31.76
C PRO A 161 10.77 -6.48 32.55
N LYS A 162 9.59 -6.60 33.17
CA LYS A 162 9.17 -7.79 33.94
C LYS A 162 8.48 -8.85 33.08
N ALA A 163 8.06 -8.52 31.85
CA ALA A 163 7.48 -9.49 30.94
C ALA A 163 8.50 -10.57 30.58
N THR A 164 8.10 -11.83 30.61
CA THR A 164 9.02 -12.96 30.44
C THR A 164 8.93 -13.55 29.04
N THR A 165 7.76 -13.51 28.42
CA THR A 165 7.50 -14.05 27.08
C THR A 165 7.45 -12.95 26.03
N SER A 166 7.72 -13.31 24.77
CA SER A 166 7.58 -12.39 23.64
C SER A 166 6.13 -11.97 23.42
N LYS A 167 5.19 -12.89 23.70
CA LYS A 167 3.75 -12.61 23.60
C LYS A 167 3.33 -11.51 24.57
N GLU A 168 3.71 -11.59 25.85
CA GLU A 168 3.42 -10.55 26.85
C GLU A 168 3.99 -9.19 26.45
N ARG A 169 5.24 -9.17 25.94
CA ARG A 169 5.88 -7.94 25.47
C ARG A 169 5.13 -7.31 24.30
N ILE A 170 4.75 -8.11 23.30
CA ILE A 170 3.97 -7.64 22.16
C ILE A 170 2.59 -7.14 22.58
N GLU A 171 1.90 -7.82 23.51
CA GLU A 171 0.61 -7.37 24.04
C GLU A 171 0.72 -6.01 24.73
N VAL A 172 1.77 -5.80 25.54
CA VAL A 172 2.06 -4.50 26.16
C VAL A 172 2.36 -3.45 25.09
N PHE A 173 3.19 -3.76 24.11
CA PHE A 173 3.49 -2.84 23.00
C PHE A 173 2.23 -2.43 22.25
N MET A 174 1.39 -3.39 21.84
CA MET A 174 0.15 -3.12 21.10
C MET A 174 -0.85 -2.31 21.92
N LYS A 175 -0.94 -2.56 23.23
CA LYS A 175 -1.78 -1.75 24.11
C LYS A 175 -1.31 -0.29 24.14
N ASN A 176 -0.02 -0.07 24.36
CA ASN A 176 0.53 1.29 24.43
C ASN A 176 0.51 1.99 23.05
N LEU A 177 0.69 1.25 21.96
CA LEU A 177 0.52 1.76 20.60
C LEU A 177 -0.90 2.32 20.41
N ASN A 178 -1.95 1.57 20.74
CA ASN A 178 -3.33 2.08 20.58
C ASN A 178 -3.62 3.27 21.51
N GLU A 179 -3.01 3.33 22.71
CA GLU A 179 -3.08 4.52 23.58
C GLU A 179 -2.37 5.72 22.94
N TYR A 180 -1.19 5.50 22.34
CA TYR A 180 -0.45 6.49 21.58
C TYR A 180 -1.26 7.02 20.39
N LEU A 181 -1.89 6.13 19.62
CA LEU A 181 -2.72 6.50 18.47
C LEU A 181 -3.85 7.46 18.87
N LYS A 182 -4.54 7.14 19.97
CA LYS A 182 -5.60 8.00 20.52
C LYS A 182 -5.09 9.37 21.00
N GLN A 183 -3.87 9.43 21.52
CA GLN A 183 -3.28 10.65 22.08
C GLN A 183 -2.66 11.58 21.03
N ASN A 184 -2.27 11.04 19.86
CA ASN A 184 -1.64 11.77 18.77
C ASN A 184 -2.58 11.91 17.56
N ASP A 185 -3.87 12.12 17.85
CA ASP A 185 -4.92 12.43 16.89
C ASP A 185 -5.23 11.42 15.77
N TYR A 186 -4.59 10.24 15.74
CA TYR A 186 -4.96 9.06 14.92
C TYR A 186 -6.23 8.34 15.45
N LYS A 187 -7.33 9.08 15.61
CA LYS A 187 -8.52 8.68 16.38
C LYS A 187 -9.33 7.57 15.72
N ASP A 188 -9.21 7.43 14.41
CA ASP A 188 -9.97 6.46 13.62
C ASP A 188 -9.13 5.21 13.27
N THR A 189 -7.98 5.05 13.95
CA THR A 189 -7.07 3.93 13.78
C THR A 189 -7.03 3.01 15.00
N ILE A 190 -7.29 1.71 14.79
CA ILE A 190 -7.14 0.66 15.80
C ILE A 190 -6.41 -0.53 15.17
N LEU A 191 -5.37 -1.02 15.87
CA LEU A 191 -4.51 -2.11 15.41
C LEU A 191 -4.49 -3.26 16.41
N TYR A 192 -4.61 -4.50 15.92
CA TYR A 192 -4.64 -5.71 16.75
C TYR A 192 -3.37 -6.58 16.66
N ASP A 193 -2.50 -6.30 15.68
CA ASP A 193 -1.16 -6.89 15.59
C ASP A 193 -0.16 -5.91 14.97
N PRO A 194 1.15 -6.07 15.19
CA PRO A 194 2.16 -5.08 14.79
C PRO A 194 2.41 -5.05 13.27
N SER A 195 1.82 -5.98 12.52
CA SER A 195 2.05 -6.13 11.10
C SER A 195 0.87 -5.72 10.22
N GLY A 196 -0.33 -5.62 10.81
CA GLY A 196 -1.59 -5.37 10.11
C GLY A 196 -2.14 -6.59 9.38
N PHE A 197 -1.82 -7.81 9.84
CA PHE A 197 -2.42 -9.05 9.33
C PHE A 197 -3.65 -9.40 10.16
N ASP A 198 -4.57 -8.45 10.26
CA ASP A 198 -5.81 -8.54 11.02
C ASP A 198 -6.93 -7.85 10.26
N THR A 199 -8.05 -8.54 10.04
CA THR A 199 -9.18 -8.03 9.24
C THR A 199 -10.10 -7.12 10.03
N GLU A 200 -9.99 -7.09 11.36
CA GLU A 200 -10.78 -6.20 12.21
C GLU A 200 -10.07 -4.85 12.47
N ALA A 201 -8.76 -4.78 12.18
CA ALA A 201 -8.01 -3.54 12.24
C ALA A 201 -8.57 -2.53 11.22
N HIS A 202 -8.57 -1.25 11.59
CA HIS A 202 -9.10 -0.19 10.74
C HIS A 202 -8.29 1.10 10.90
N THR A 203 -8.33 1.93 9.86
CA THR A 203 -7.74 3.26 9.75
C THR A 203 -8.58 4.10 8.78
N THR A 204 -8.32 5.39 8.70
CA THR A 204 -8.78 6.24 7.59
C THR A 204 -7.61 6.59 6.67
N VAL A 205 -7.91 7.19 5.51
CA VAL A 205 -6.84 7.78 4.67
C VAL A 205 -6.28 9.06 5.29
N LEU A 206 -7.02 9.72 6.20
CA LEU A 206 -6.56 10.92 6.92
C LEU A 206 -5.51 10.57 7.98
N ASP A 207 -5.77 9.56 8.81
CA ASP A 207 -4.79 9.09 9.81
C ASP A 207 -3.52 8.57 9.11
N LEU A 208 -3.67 7.94 7.94
CA LEU A 208 -2.53 7.50 7.12
C LEU A 208 -1.76 8.66 6.50
N GLU A 209 -2.44 9.71 6.06
CA GLU A 209 -1.79 10.92 5.58
C GLU A 209 -0.93 11.52 6.70
N GLU A 210 -1.51 11.70 7.89
CA GLU A 210 -0.85 12.32 9.03
C GLU A 210 0.39 11.52 9.47
N VAL A 211 0.27 10.20 9.67
CA VAL A 211 1.43 9.38 10.09
C VAL A 211 2.53 9.35 9.04
N VAL A 212 2.17 9.38 7.75
CA VAL A 212 3.17 9.40 6.67
C VAL A 212 3.82 10.77 6.58
N MET A 213 3.08 11.85 6.79
CA MET A 213 3.64 13.20 6.86
C MET A 213 4.66 13.35 8.00
N ASP A 214 4.40 12.73 9.15
CA ASP A 214 5.34 12.69 10.26
C ASP A 214 6.58 11.85 9.95
N LEU A 215 6.40 10.66 9.39
CA LEU A 215 7.53 9.82 8.95
C LEU A 215 8.36 10.48 7.85
N LEU A 216 7.75 11.22 6.92
CA LEU A 216 8.42 11.97 5.87
C LEU A 216 9.25 13.17 6.40
N LYS A 217 9.17 13.53 7.68
CA LYS A 217 10.14 14.48 8.27
C LYS A 217 11.52 13.84 8.45
N ASN A 218 11.60 12.52 8.41
CA ASN A 218 12.81 11.76 8.64
C ASN A 218 13.51 11.37 7.33
N GLU A 219 14.76 11.81 7.14
CA GLU A 219 15.55 11.45 5.94
C GLU A 219 15.79 9.94 5.85
N TRP A 220 16.00 9.26 6.98
CA TRP A 220 16.18 7.80 6.99
C TRP A 220 14.96 7.06 6.43
N PHE A 221 13.75 7.61 6.62
CA PHE A 221 12.51 7.01 6.12
C PHE A 221 12.44 7.16 4.60
N LYS A 222 12.66 8.38 4.08
CA LYS A 222 12.73 8.67 2.64
C LYS A 222 13.77 7.80 1.93
N ASP A 223 14.94 7.67 2.54
CA ASP A 223 16.04 6.86 2.01
C ASP A 223 15.66 5.38 1.87
N ILE A 224 14.89 4.84 2.82
CA ILE A 224 14.46 3.44 2.78
C ILE A 224 13.35 3.24 1.75
N VAL A 225 12.29 4.05 1.83
CA VAL A 225 11.07 3.80 1.06
C VAL A 225 11.23 4.06 -0.44
N SER A 226 12.28 4.78 -0.83
CA SER A 226 12.56 5.15 -2.22
C SER A 226 13.40 4.18 -3.02
N GLN A 227 13.93 3.14 -2.38
CA GLN A 227 14.76 2.16 -3.06
C GLN A 227 13.93 1.04 -3.67
N THR A 228 14.20 0.71 -4.94
CA THR A 228 13.68 -0.50 -5.59
C THR A 228 14.11 -1.78 -4.85
N SER A 229 15.31 -1.77 -4.27
CA SER A 229 15.81 -2.80 -3.37
C SER A 229 16.68 -2.15 -2.30
N TYR A 230 16.58 -2.64 -1.06
CA TYR A 230 17.35 -2.12 0.07
C TYR A 230 18.30 -3.18 0.56
N THR A 231 19.58 -2.82 0.73
CA THR A 231 20.59 -3.72 1.30
C THR A 231 21.04 -3.22 2.66
N ALA A 232 20.66 -3.96 3.70
CA ALA A 232 21.08 -3.72 5.08
C ALA A 232 22.45 -4.35 5.34
N THR A 233 23.32 -3.60 6.03
CA THR A 233 24.46 -4.17 6.75
C THR A 233 24.03 -4.38 8.20
N LEU A 234 24.28 -5.57 8.73
CA LEU A 234 23.91 -5.98 10.08
C LEU A 234 25.06 -5.78 11.06
N PRO A 235 24.82 -5.83 12.39
CA PRO A 235 25.86 -5.64 13.41
C PRO A 235 27.04 -6.63 13.32
N ASP A 236 26.84 -7.80 12.72
CA ASP A 236 27.90 -8.81 12.49
C ASP A 236 28.68 -8.59 11.17
N GLY A 237 28.38 -7.51 10.44
CA GLY A 237 28.96 -7.19 9.13
C GLY A 237 28.35 -7.96 7.96
N SER A 238 27.43 -8.90 8.20
CA SER A 238 26.71 -9.58 7.12
C SER A 238 25.72 -8.63 6.44
N MET A 239 25.44 -8.89 5.16
CA MET A 239 24.49 -8.10 4.37
C MET A 239 23.22 -8.88 4.09
N GLN A 240 22.08 -8.19 4.06
CA GLN A 240 20.78 -8.75 3.69
C GLN A 240 20.04 -7.78 2.77
N THR A 241 19.56 -8.28 1.64
CA THR A 241 18.89 -7.47 0.61
C THR A 241 17.42 -7.85 0.50
N TRP A 242 16.56 -6.84 0.37
CA TRP A 242 15.13 -7.00 0.15
C TRP A 242 14.69 -6.23 -1.10
N LYS A 243 13.75 -6.80 -1.85
CA LYS A 243 13.08 -6.11 -2.96
C LYS A 243 11.86 -5.37 -2.43
N ASN A 244 11.66 -4.15 -2.91
CA ASN A 244 10.50 -3.34 -2.54
C ASN A 244 9.22 -3.91 -3.16
N THR A 245 8.13 -3.92 -2.40
CA THR A 245 6.82 -4.37 -2.86
C THR A 245 6.09 -3.33 -3.73
N ASN A 246 6.51 -2.06 -3.69
CA ASN A 246 5.92 -1.00 -4.49
C ASN A 246 6.43 -1.05 -5.94
N THR A 247 5.57 -1.44 -6.88
CA THR A 247 5.96 -1.64 -8.27
C THR A 247 6.17 -0.34 -9.04
N PHE A 248 5.71 0.82 -8.54
CA PHE A 248 6.08 2.12 -9.12
C PHE A 248 7.60 2.35 -9.13
N LEU A 249 8.33 1.69 -8.23
CA LEU A 249 9.80 1.80 -8.11
C LEU A 249 10.55 0.76 -8.95
N ASP A 250 9.88 -0.22 -9.54
CA ASP A 250 10.53 -1.29 -10.32
C ASP A 250 10.61 -0.88 -11.79
N PRO A 251 11.80 -0.62 -12.37
CA PRO A 251 11.95 -0.20 -13.77
C PRO A 251 11.43 -1.22 -14.81
N THR A 252 11.17 -2.45 -14.39
CA THR A 252 10.60 -3.49 -15.26
C THR A 252 9.07 -3.58 -15.18
N SER A 253 8.44 -2.85 -14.25
CA SER A 253 6.98 -2.80 -14.12
C SER A 253 6.36 -1.88 -15.18
N GLU A 254 5.17 -2.25 -15.68
CA GLU A 254 4.36 -1.35 -16.50
C GLU A 254 3.92 -0.08 -15.77
N TYR A 255 3.86 -0.14 -14.43
CA TYR A 255 3.54 0.99 -13.57
C TYR A 255 4.76 1.82 -13.20
N TYR A 256 5.97 1.50 -13.68
CA TYR A 256 7.17 2.25 -13.30
C TYR A 256 6.98 3.75 -13.52
N ASN A 257 7.26 4.54 -12.48
CA ASN A 257 7.21 5.99 -12.58
C ASN A 257 8.35 6.62 -11.78
N LYS A 258 9.33 7.18 -12.50
CA LYS A 258 10.53 7.82 -11.91
C LYS A 258 10.25 9.01 -10.98
N ASN A 259 9.05 9.59 -11.05
CA ASN A 259 8.63 10.71 -10.20
C ASN A 259 7.93 10.21 -8.92
N VAL A 260 7.60 8.92 -8.83
CA VAL A 260 7.13 8.31 -7.57
C VAL A 260 8.33 8.02 -6.70
N ILE A 261 8.31 8.61 -5.51
CA ILE A 261 9.38 8.47 -4.51
C ILE A 261 9.24 7.18 -3.73
N GLY A 262 8.04 6.62 -3.52
CA GLY A 262 7.88 5.36 -2.80
C GLY A 262 6.78 5.43 -1.74
N VAL A 263 7.08 5.02 -0.51
CA VAL A 263 6.21 4.83 0.68
C VAL A 263 5.83 3.37 0.91
N LYS A 264 4.60 2.90 0.63
CA LYS A 264 4.22 1.55 1.11
C LYS A 264 2.99 0.95 0.44
N THR A 265 3.05 -0.35 0.20
CA THR A 265 1.87 -1.18 -0.16
C THR A 265 1.27 -1.88 1.06
N GLY A 266 -0.03 -2.17 1.03
CA GLY A 266 -0.70 -3.09 1.96
C GLY A 266 -1.64 -4.04 1.22
N SER A 267 -1.69 -5.31 1.63
CA SER A 267 -2.64 -6.28 1.08
C SER A 267 -3.10 -7.22 2.19
N LEU A 268 -4.40 -7.42 2.32
CA LEU A 268 -4.99 -8.43 3.18
C LEU A 268 -6.35 -8.83 2.63
N SER A 269 -6.60 -10.13 2.48
CA SER A 269 -7.82 -10.65 1.84
C SER A 269 -8.05 -9.98 0.47
N ASP A 270 -9.22 -9.36 0.27
CA ASP A 270 -9.58 -8.66 -0.97
C ASP A 270 -9.29 -7.15 -0.92
N ASP A 271 -8.62 -6.66 0.13
CA ASP A 271 -8.25 -5.24 0.27
C ASP A 271 -6.83 -4.98 -0.22
N PHE A 272 -6.73 -4.11 -1.23
CA PHE A 272 -5.48 -3.72 -1.87
C PHE A 272 -5.20 -2.22 -1.65
N ASN A 273 -4.16 -1.91 -0.86
CA ASN A 273 -3.86 -0.56 -0.37
C ASN A 273 -2.53 -0.04 -0.91
N LEU A 274 -2.43 1.28 -1.09
CA LEU A 274 -1.22 1.93 -1.56
C LEU A 274 -1.11 3.34 -1.01
N VAL A 275 0.06 3.67 -0.46
CA VAL A 275 0.46 5.05 -0.22
C VAL A 275 1.64 5.35 -1.11
N VAL A 276 1.59 6.48 -1.83
CA VAL A 276 2.72 6.99 -2.60
C VAL A 276 3.00 8.46 -2.35
N LEU A 277 4.28 8.80 -2.29
CA LEU A 277 4.76 10.18 -2.45
C LEU A 277 5.16 10.39 -3.92
N TYR A 278 4.59 11.39 -4.57
CA TYR A 278 4.86 11.77 -5.95
C TYR A 278 5.48 13.16 -6.02
N LYS A 279 6.56 13.32 -6.78
CA LYS A 279 7.26 14.60 -6.92
C LYS A 279 7.39 15.02 -8.38
N LYS A 280 6.85 16.18 -8.72
CA LYS A 280 6.99 16.76 -10.06
C LYS A 280 7.05 18.28 -10.03
N HIS A 281 7.97 18.86 -10.81
CA HIS A 281 8.18 20.30 -10.93
C HIS A 281 8.33 21.03 -9.58
N GLY A 282 8.97 20.40 -8.60
CA GLY A 282 9.18 20.98 -7.27
C GLY A 282 7.99 20.88 -6.32
N LYS A 283 6.85 20.34 -6.76
CA LYS A 283 5.71 20.00 -5.91
C LYS A 283 5.74 18.53 -5.51
N GLU A 284 5.22 18.26 -4.32
CA GLU A 284 5.10 16.93 -3.75
C GLU A 284 3.63 16.64 -3.42
N PHE A 285 3.17 15.45 -3.78
CA PHE A 285 1.81 15.00 -3.54
C PHE A 285 1.85 13.68 -2.77
N LEU A 286 1.13 13.63 -1.65
CA LEU A 286 0.91 12.38 -0.92
C LEU A 286 -0.44 11.80 -1.33
N ILE A 287 -0.44 10.54 -1.77
CA ILE A 287 -1.64 9.86 -2.25
C ILE A 287 -1.84 8.61 -1.40
N CYS A 288 -2.93 8.55 -0.65
CA CYS A 288 -3.33 7.39 0.14
C CYS A 288 -4.57 6.75 -0.49
N SER A 289 -4.50 5.46 -0.78
CA SER A 289 -5.57 4.67 -1.42
C SER A 289 -5.81 3.39 -0.63
N LEU A 290 -7.06 3.18 -0.19
CA LEU A 290 -7.48 2.05 0.64
C LEU A 290 -8.61 1.25 0.01
N GLY A 291 -8.55 -0.07 0.14
CA GLY A 291 -9.61 -0.99 -0.23
C GLY A 291 -9.84 -1.10 -1.73
N SER A 292 -8.79 -1.02 -2.55
CA SER A 292 -8.91 -1.35 -3.98
C SER A 292 -9.25 -2.82 -4.16
N GLN A 293 -9.98 -3.17 -5.23
CA GLN A 293 -10.51 -4.53 -5.45
C GLN A 293 -9.47 -5.54 -5.97
N SER A 294 -8.30 -5.09 -6.41
CA SER A 294 -7.24 -5.94 -6.93
C SER A 294 -5.86 -5.28 -6.80
N ASN A 295 -4.81 -6.07 -7.05
CA ASN A 295 -3.46 -5.54 -7.09
C ASN A 295 -3.24 -4.56 -8.26
N TYR A 296 -3.88 -4.76 -9.41
CA TYR A 296 -3.75 -3.83 -10.54
C TYR A 296 -4.50 -2.53 -10.26
N SER A 297 -5.75 -2.64 -9.78
CA SER A 297 -6.62 -1.48 -9.59
C SER A 297 -6.07 -0.45 -8.59
N ARG A 298 -5.27 -0.86 -7.57
CA ARG A 298 -4.61 0.11 -6.66
C ARG A 298 -3.64 1.02 -7.42
N TYR A 299 -2.94 0.47 -8.42
CA TYR A 299 -1.98 1.20 -9.24
C TYR A 299 -2.68 1.98 -10.34
N ASP A 300 -3.75 1.45 -10.93
CA ASP A 300 -4.54 2.14 -11.96
C ASP A 300 -5.23 3.42 -11.42
N ASP A 301 -5.73 3.37 -10.18
CA ASP A 301 -6.30 4.53 -9.50
C ASP A 301 -5.22 5.59 -9.23
N VAL A 302 -4.09 5.19 -8.64
CA VAL A 302 -3.00 6.12 -8.34
C VAL A 302 -2.41 6.71 -9.63
N ASN A 303 -2.16 5.89 -10.66
CA ASN A 303 -1.63 6.35 -11.94
C ASN A 303 -2.57 7.35 -12.64
N TYR A 304 -3.89 7.19 -12.47
CA TYR A 304 -4.88 8.18 -12.94
C TYR A 304 -4.75 9.51 -12.21
N VAL A 305 -4.57 9.49 -10.88
CA VAL A 305 -4.30 10.69 -10.10
C VAL A 305 -3.01 11.36 -10.59
N LEU A 306 -1.93 10.60 -10.79
CA LEU A 306 -0.65 11.12 -11.30
C LEU A 306 -0.82 11.78 -12.68
N LYS A 307 -1.51 11.13 -13.61
CA LYS A 307 -1.80 11.67 -14.93
C LYS A 307 -2.64 12.95 -14.86
N THR A 308 -3.62 12.98 -13.96
CA THR A 308 -4.48 14.16 -13.76
C THR A 308 -3.68 15.34 -13.20
N ILE A 309 -2.78 15.09 -12.24
CA ILE A 309 -1.83 16.10 -11.73
C ILE A 309 -0.98 16.61 -12.90
N ASP A 310 -0.41 15.72 -13.69
CA ASP A 310 0.50 16.01 -14.80
C ASP A 310 -0.13 16.84 -15.92
N GLU A 311 -1.40 16.57 -16.23
CA GLU A 311 -2.16 17.23 -17.31
C GLU A 311 -2.85 18.52 -16.83
N SER A 312 -2.94 18.73 -15.51
CA SER A 312 -3.59 19.91 -14.93
C SER A 312 -2.70 21.15 -14.95
N ASP A 313 -3.33 22.32 -15.03
CA ASP A 313 -2.65 23.61 -14.80
C ASP A 313 -2.24 23.79 -13.33
N TYR A 314 -2.57 22.85 -12.45
CA TYR A 314 -2.22 22.87 -11.02
C TYR A 314 -0.71 22.89 -10.78
N LEU A 315 0.08 22.30 -11.68
CA LEU A 315 1.55 22.32 -11.62
C LEU A 315 2.18 23.63 -12.11
N LYS A 316 1.41 24.51 -12.78
CA LYS A 316 1.91 25.79 -13.32
C LYS A 316 1.74 26.96 -12.34
N LYS A 317 1.00 26.76 -11.26
CA LYS A 317 0.80 27.72 -10.17
C LYS A 317 1.82 27.49 -9.07
#